data_AF-A0A1M4NI44-F1
#
_entry.id   AF-A0A1M4NI44-F1
#
_cell.length_a   1.000
_cell.length_b   1.000
_cell.length_c   1.000
_cell.angle_alpha   90.00
_cell.angle_beta   90.00
_cell.angle_gamma   90.00
#
_symmetry.space_group_name_H-M   'P 1'
#
loop_
_entity.id
_entity.type
_entity.pdbx_description
1 polymer ?
#
loop_
_entity_poly.entity_id
_entity_poly.type
_entity_poly.pdbx_seq_one_letter_code
_entity_poly.pdbx_strand_id
1 'polypeptide(L)'
;MQLGGDYQFKLNYADVYAGSMFNYTRNMLQGDKTNIQSDGFGLGGYASMLFHNGFYLDSVLRYVRYINNTNISFVPSGGAVIPMRNNSGINSLIFSVEGGYRYMFMNAYYIENHKLNL
;
A
#
# COMPACT_ATOMS: atom_id res chain seq x y z
N MET A 1 -3.87 -1.36 9.13
CA MET A 1 -3.15 -0.40 9.99
C MET A 1 -1.77 -0.18 9.42
N GLN A 2 -1.28 1.05 9.46
CA GLN A 2 0.08 1.41 9.08
C GLN A 2 0.68 2.31 10.16
N LEU A 3 1.96 2.11 10.45
CA LEU A 3 2.76 2.89 11.38
C LEU A 3 4.08 3.24 10.69
N GLY A 4 4.65 4.39 11.01
CA GLY A 4 5.92 4.80 10.43
C GLY A 4 6.60 5.85 11.28
N GLY A 5 7.88 6.03 11.00
CA GLY A 5 8.70 7.09 11.58
C GLY A 5 9.67 7.60 10.54
N ASP A 6 9.79 8.92 10.48
CA ASP A 6 10.64 9.64 9.53
C ASP A 6 11.49 10.71 10.21
N TYR A 7 12.47 11.17 9.44
CA TYR A 7 13.28 12.33 9.77
C TYR A 7 13.20 13.35 8.65
N GLN A 8 13.11 14.63 9.03
CA GLN A 8 13.12 15.76 8.10
C GLN A 8 14.54 16.30 7.94
N PHE A 9 15.01 16.34 6.70
CA PHE A 9 16.21 17.03 6.28
C PHE A 9 15.83 18.33 5.56
N LYS A 10 16.31 19.46 6.06
CA LYS A 10 16.08 20.76 5.44
C LYS A 10 17.22 21.08 4.49
N LEU A 11 16.92 21.25 3.21
CA LEU A 11 17.86 21.72 2.18
C LEU A 11 17.47 23.14 1.75
N ASN A 12 18.40 23.87 1.15
CA ASN A 12 18.16 25.26 0.73
C ASN A 12 17.02 25.40 -0.31
N TYR A 13 16.71 24.32 -1.03
CA TYR A 13 15.73 24.31 -2.13
C TYR A 13 14.55 23.35 -1.89
N ALA A 14 14.60 22.52 -0.85
CA ALA A 14 13.58 21.53 -0.56
C ALA A 14 13.63 21.03 0.89
N ASP A 15 12.49 20.61 1.41
CA ASP A 15 12.41 19.78 2.60
C ASP A 15 12.28 18.31 2.19
N VAL A 16 13.12 17.45 2.74
CA VAL A 16 13.14 16.02 2.44
C VAL A 16 12.71 15.25 3.68
N TYR A 17 11.70 14.40 3.54
CA TYR A 17 11.23 13.48 4.56
C TYR A 17 11.64 12.09 4.13
N ALA A 18 12.40 11.39 4.95
CA ALA A 18 12.75 10.00 4.69
C ALA A 18 12.50 9.17 5.92
N GLY A 19 11.86 8.03 5.73
CA GLY A 19 11.39 7.22 6.83
C GLY A 19 11.17 5.76 6.46
N SER A 20 10.80 5.02 7.49
CA SER A 20 10.38 3.63 7.35
C SER A 20 8.94 3.46 7.81
N MET A 21 8.29 2.44 7.28
CA MET A 21 6.92 2.12 7.60
C MET A 21 6.74 0.62 7.79
N PHE A 22 5.84 0.26 8.69
CA PHE A 22 5.34 -1.08 8.89
C PHE A 22 3.82 -1.08 8.67
N ASN A 23 3.31 -2.07 7.97
CA ASN A 23 1.88 -2.21 7.74
C ASN A 23 1.38 -3.62 8.07
N TYR A 24 0.19 -3.66 8.65
CA TYR A 24 -0.58 -4.88 8.85
C TYR A 24 -1.94 -4.73 8.18
N THR A 25 -2.31 -5.69 7.35
CA THR A 25 -3.56 -5.72 6.61
C THR A 25 -4.24 -7.06 6.83
N ARG A 26 -5.51 -7.04 7.22
CA ARG A 26 -6.35 -8.25 7.26
C ARG A 26 -7.44 -8.10 6.21
N ASN A 27 -7.50 -9.04 5.29
CA ASN A 27 -8.56 -9.14 4.29
C ASN A 27 -9.41 -10.37 4.58
N MET A 28 -10.71 -10.21 4.50
CA MET A 28 -11.67 -11.31 4.57
C MET A 28 -12.54 -11.24 3.33
N LEU A 29 -12.54 -12.30 2.54
CA LEU A 29 -13.42 -12.45 1.39
C LEU A 29 -14.34 -13.64 1.64
N GLN A 30 -15.64 -13.36 1.75
CA GLN A 30 -16.68 -14.35 1.95
C GLN A 30 -17.56 -14.40 0.69
N GLY A 31 -17.81 -15.60 0.20
CA GLY A 31 -18.79 -15.91 -0.83
C GLY A 31 -19.55 -17.19 -0.48
N ASP A 32 -20.57 -17.52 -1.26
CA ASP A 32 -21.53 -18.60 -0.94
C ASP A 32 -20.88 -19.97 -0.69
N LYS A 33 -19.68 -20.20 -1.24
CA LYS A 33 -18.93 -21.46 -1.18
C LYS A 33 -17.43 -21.26 -0.91
N THR A 34 -17.03 -20.04 -0.59
CA THR A 34 -15.62 -19.65 -0.46
C THR A 34 -15.44 -18.73 0.73
N ASN A 35 -14.49 -19.06 1.60
CA ASN A 35 -14.06 -18.19 2.67
C ASN A 35 -12.54 -18.08 2.64
N ILE A 36 -12.04 -16.89 2.34
CA ILE A 36 -10.62 -16.60 2.22
C ILE A 36 -10.26 -15.53 3.25
N GLN A 37 -9.33 -15.87 4.13
CA GLN A 37 -8.70 -14.92 5.04
C GLN A 37 -7.26 -14.70 4.60
N SER A 38 -6.85 -13.44 4.49
CA SER A 38 -5.48 -13.07 4.13
C SER A 38 -4.93 -12.06 5.14
N ASP A 39 -3.87 -12.44 5.84
CA ASP A 39 -3.14 -11.56 6.74
C ASP A 39 -1.81 -11.14 6.06
N GLY A 40 -1.64 -9.84 5.88
CA GLY A 40 -0.50 -9.20 5.23
C GLY A 40 0.35 -8.43 6.23
N PHE A 41 1.66 -8.69 6.23
CA PHE A 41 2.66 -7.96 7.01
C PHE A 41 3.64 -7.31 6.04
N GLY A 42 3.80 -6.01 6.13
CA GLY A 42 4.69 -5.26 5.26
C GLY A 42 5.66 -4.37 6.01
N LEU A 43 6.82 -4.20 5.39
CA LEU A 43 7.89 -3.32 5.82
C LEU A 43 8.37 -2.56 4.58
N GLY A 44 8.59 -1.27 4.72
CA GLY A 44 9.02 -0.44 3.61
C GLY A 44 9.74 0.83 4.06
N GLY A 45 10.29 1.52 3.08
CA GLY A 45 10.85 2.85 3.21
C GLY A 45 10.17 3.81 2.24
N TYR A 46 10.20 5.08 2.60
CA TYR A 46 9.71 6.14 1.74
C TYR A 46 10.64 7.36 1.80
N ALA A 47 10.63 8.12 0.73
CA ALA A 47 11.32 9.40 0.62
C ALA A 47 10.44 10.38 -0.15
N SER A 48 10.14 11.50 0.49
CA SER A 48 9.30 12.58 -0.04
C SER A 48 10.12 13.87 -0.06
N MET A 49 10.16 14.55 -1.20
CA MET A 49 10.86 15.81 -1.40
C MET A 49 9.84 16.90 -1.72
N LEU A 50 9.77 17.93 -0.90
CA LEU A 50 8.93 19.11 -1.08
C LEU A 50 9.80 20.29 -1.49
N PHE A 51 9.75 20.68 -2.75
CA PHE A 51 10.54 21.80 -3.26
C PHE A 51 9.87 23.14 -2.96
N HIS A 52 10.67 24.16 -2.66
CA HIS A 52 10.16 25.51 -2.35
C HIS A 52 9.43 26.18 -3.53
N ASN A 53 9.58 25.65 -4.74
CA ASN A 53 8.90 26.14 -5.96
C ASN A 53 7.48 25.56 -6.15
N GLY A 54 7.00 24.73 -5.21
CA GLY A 54 5.67 24.09 -5.26
C GLY A 54 5.67 22.69 -5.90
N PHE A 55 6.79 22.23 -6.45
CA PHE A 55 6.92 20.83 -6.91
C PHE A 55 7.09 19.89 -5.72
N TYR A 56 6.56 18.68 -5.82
CA TYR A 56 6.87 17.60 -4.90
C TYR A 56 7.13 16.29 -5.63
N LEU A 57 7.92 15.43 -5.00
CA LEU A 57 8.19 14.07 -5.45
C LEU A 57 8.10 13.15 -4.24
N ASP A 58 7.27 12.12 -4.34
CA ASP A 58 7.14 11.08 -3.32
C ASP A 58 7.53 9.72 -3.90
N SER A 59 8.22 8.91 -3.11
CA SER A 59 8.67 7.59 -3.52
C SER A 59 8.54 6.62 -2.36
N VAL A 60 8.06 5.43 -2.67
CA VAL A 60 7.79 4.39 -1.68
C VAL A 60 8.26 3.04 -2.22
N LEU A 61 9.01 2.31 -1.40
CA LEU A 61 9.35 0.92 -1.64
C LEU A 61 8.89 0.09 -0.45
N ARG A 62 8.07 -0.92 -0.69
CA ARG A 62 7.58 -1.81 0.37
C ARG A 62 7.62 -3.27 -0.04
N TYR A 63 7.99 -4.11 0.90
CA TYR A 63 7.87 -5.55 0.82
C TYR A 63 6.70 -5.99 1.69
N VAL A 64 5.81 -6.82 1.16
CA VAL A 64 4.65 -7.35 1.89
C VAL A 64 4.59 -8.85 1.74
N ARG A 65 4.46 -9.56 2.87
CA ARG A 65 4.18 -10.99 2.90
C ARG A 65 2.73 -11.22 3.31
N TYR A 66 1.98 -11.88 2.43
CA TYR A 66 0.60 -12.31 2.66
C TYR A 66 0.56 -13.79 3.03
N ILE A 67 -0.19 -14.11 4.08
CA ILE A 67 -0.51 -15.47 4.51
C ILE A 67 -1.99 -15.67 4.24
N ASN A 68 -2.32 -16.55 3.30
CA ASN A 68 -3.67 -16.79 2.86
C ASN A 68 -4.15 -18.14 3.37
N ASN A 69 -5.25 -18.13 4.13
CA ASN A 69 -5.98 -19.31 4.55
C ASN A 69 -7.28 -19.39 3.76
N THR A 70 -7.33 -20.31 2.80
CA THR A 70 -8.44 -20.47 1.86
C THR A 70 -9.23 -21.73 2.20
N ASN A 71 -10.53 -21.58 2.42
CA ASN A 71 -11.48 -22.68 2.57
C ASN A 71 -12.48 -22.60 1.42
N ILE A 72 -12.55 -23.67 0.62
CA ILE A 72 -13.49 -23.80 -0.49
C ILE A 72 -14.33 -25.03 -0.25
N SER A 73 -15.65 -24.90 -0.32
CA SER A 73 -16.60 -26.01 -0.21
C SER A 73 -17.33 -26.16 -1.54
N PHE A 74 -16.98 -27.19 -2.32
CA PHE A 74 -17.71 -27.51 -3.53
C PHE A 74 -18.71 -28.64 -3.27
N VAL A 75 -19.90 -28.52 -3.87
CA VAL A 75 -20.90 -29.59 -3.94
C VAL A 75 -20.89 -30.09 -5.38
N PRO A 76 -20.25 -31.22 -5.68
CA PRO A 76 -20.42 -31.84 -6.99
C PRO A 76 -21.87 -32.32 -7.12
N SER A 77 -22.44 -32.20 -8.32
CA SER A 77 -23.83 -32.58 -8.64
C SER A 77 -24.21 -33.94 -8.02
N GLY A 78 -24.94 -33.93 -6.90
CA GLY A 78 -25.46 -35.11 -6.19
C GLY A 78 -24.61 -35.67 -5.03
N GLY A 79 -23.52 -35.01 -4.62
CA GLY A 79 -22.57 -35.53 -3.62
C GLY A 79 -22.46 -34.72 -2.31
N ALA A 80 -21.72 -35.27 -1.34
CA ALA A 80 -21.37 -34.60 -0.09
C ALA A 80 -20.45 -33.39 -0.31
N VAL A 81 -20.54 -32.39 0.58
CA VAL A 81 -19.63 -31.22 0.58
C VAL A 81 -18.20 -31.70 0.84
N ILE A 82 -17.28 -31.41 -0.07
CA ILE A 82 -15.86 -31.68 0.15
C ILE A 82 -15.16 -30.36 0.53
N PRO A 83 -14.73 -30.20 1.79
CA PRO A 83 -13.96 -29.03 2.19
C PRO A 83 -12.51 -29.15 1.69
N MET A 84 -12.06 -28.15 0.94
CA MET A 84 -10.65 -27.98 0.57
C MET A 84 -10.06 -26.82 1.36
N ARG A 85 -9.00 -27.10 2.12
CA ARG A 85 -8.25 -26.09 2.86
C ARG A 85 -6.86 -25.94 2.27
N ASN A 86 -6.48 -24.70 1.94
CA ASN A 86 -5.15 -24.37 1.46
C ASN A 86 -4.55 -23.23 2.29
N ASN A 87 -3.29 -23.37 2.68
CA ASN A 87 -2.51 -22.31 3.32
C ASN A 87 -1.33 -21.95 2.42
N SER A 88 -1.32 -20.73 1.88
CA SER A 88 -0.29 -20.28 0.94
C SER A 88 0.29 -18.93 1.33
N GLY A 89 1.61 -18.78 1.11
CA GLY A 89 2.33 -17.53 1.30
C GLY A 89 2.61 -16.85 -0.03
N ILE A 90 2.35 -15.56 -0.13
CA ILE A 90 2.71 -14.73 -1.29
C ILE A 90 3.58 -13.58 -0.80
N ASN A 91 4.66 -13.29 -1.53
CA ASN A 91 5.51 -12.14 -1.27
C ASN A 91 5.34 -11.13 -2.41
N SER A 92 5.22 -9.86 -2.07
CA SER A 92 5.02 -8.77 -3.02
C SER A 92 6.02 -7.66 -2.74
N LEU A 93 6.78 -7.28 -3.76
CA LEU A 93 7.60 -6.07 -3.75
C LEU A 93 6.85 -4.99 -4.53
N ILE A 94 6.62 -3.84 -3.91
CA ILE A 94 5.83 -2.75 -4.46
C ILE A 94 6.70 -1.50 -4.43
N PHE A 95 6.89 -0.90 -5.61
CA PHE A 95 7.59 0.36 -5.79
C PHE A 95 6.60 1.35 -6.39
N SER A 96 6.58 2.58 -5.87
CA SER A 96 5.73 3.66 -6.35
C SER A 96 6.52 4.96 -6.35
N VAL A 97 6.29 5.76 -7.39
CA VAL A 97 6.78 7.13 -7.48
C VAL A 97 5.63 8.02 -7.91
N GLU A 98 5.40 9.07 -7.15
CA GLU A 98 4.43 10.11 -7.43
C GLU A 98 5.17 11.44 -7.54
N GLY A 99 4.74 12.28 -8.48
CA GLY A 99 5.21 13.65 -8.56
C GLY A 99 4.06 14.55 -8.94
N GLY A 100 4.11 15.78 -8.44
CA GLY A 100 3.09 16.75 -8.70
C GLY A 100 3.57 18.17 -8.47
N TYR A 101 2.75 19.11 -8.88
CA TYR A 101 3.05 20.53 -8.78
C TYR A 101 1.86 21.26 -8.18
N ARG A 102 2.12 21.97 -7.09
CA ARG A 102 1.14 22.81 -6.41
C ARG A 102 1.22 24.23 -6.95
N TYR A 103 0.17 24.65 -7.65
CA TYR A 103 -0.01 26.05 -8.05
C TYR A 103 -0.90 26.77 -7.05
N MET A 104 -0.39 27.81 -6.40
CA MET A 104 -1.17 28.63 -5.46
C MET A 104 -1.98 29.70 -6.21
N PHE A 105 -3.29 29.74 -5.96
CA PHE A 105 -4.21 30.76 -6.47
C PHE A 105 -4.74 31.58 -5.27
N MET A 106 -4.60 32.91 -5.34
CA MET A 106 -5.16 33.87 -4.35
C MET A 106 -4.77 33.59 -2.87
N ASN A 107 -3.53 33.13 -2.60
CA ASN A 107 -2.92 32.93 -1.27
C ASN A 107 -3.71 32.06 -0.25
N ALA A 108 -4.85 31.46 -0.64
CA ALA A 108 -5.70 30.64 0.21
C ALA A 108 -6.15 29.33 -0.47
N TYR A 109 -5.97 29.22 -1.79
CA TYR A 109 -6.38 28.06 -2.58
C TYR A 109 -5.20 27.51 -3.37
N TYR A 110 -5.16 26.20 -3.56
CA TYR A 110 -4.16 25.57 -4.42
C TYR A 110 -4.82 24.53 -5.32
N ILE A 111 -4.23 24.33 -6.51
CA ILE A 111 -4.54 23.22 -7.41
C ILE A 111 -3.32 22.32 -7.42
N GLU A 112 -3.54 21.02 -7.23
CA GLU A 112 -2.49 20.00 -7.22
C GLU A 112 -2.82 18.96 -8.29
N ASN A 113 -1.90 18.81 -9.26
CA ASN A 113 -1.98 17.77 -10.29
C ASN A 113 -1.03 16.64 -9.91
N HIS A 114 -1.54 15.42 -9.90
CA HIS A 114 -0.81 14.22 -9.52
C HIS A 114 -0.71 13.27 -10.73
N LYS A 115 0.44 12.62 -10.92
CA LYS A 115 0.58 11.51 -11.89
C LYS A 115 1.10 10.27 -11.16
N LEU A 116 0.29 9.21 -11.15
CA LEU A 116 0.65 7.88 -10.67
C LEU A 116 1.17 7.05 -11.86
N ASN A 117 2.40 6.55 -11.77
CA ASN A 117 2.87 5.49 -12.67
C ASN A 117 2.75 4.16 -11.92
N LEU A 118 1.85 3.28 -12.40
CA LEU A 118 1.61 1.92 -11.91
C LEU A 118 2.44 0.90 -12.68
#